data_AF-A0A4Q5V792-F1
#
_entry.id   AF-A0A4Q5V792-F1
#
_cell.length_a   1.000
_cell.length_b   1.000
_cell.length_c   1.000
_cell.angle_alpha   90.00
_cell.angle_beta   90.00
_cell.angle_gamma   90.00
#
_symmetry.space_group_name_H-M   'P 1'
#
loop_
_entity.id
_entity.type
_entity.pdbx_description
1 polymer ?
#
loop_
_entity_poly.entity_id
_entity_poly.type
_entity_poly.pdbx_seq_one_letter_code
_entity_poly.pdbx_strand_id
1 'polypeptide(L)'
;MNENIYEPPKSNVSPDPHTTLSIKGRLVWTVAIIFTAMLYRSINKIAPQFAETFASFGTELSLITQFFVKAYPVFYWLGIASLFPISFWLINLFNEKYALRLIKIGKYNLWLSLLCFALFMISVYLPVFSMSKVN
;
A
#
# COMPACT_ATOMS: atom_id res chain seq x y z
N MET A 1 53.80 -37.73 -20.94
CA MET A 1 52.35 -37.59 -21.19
C MET A 1 51.86 -36.51 -20.25
N ASN A 2 51.63 -35.30 -20.75
CA ASN A 2 51.07 -34.21 -19.95
C ASN A 2 49.55 -34.36 -19.97
N GLU A 3 48.97 -34.85 -18.87
CA GLU A 3 47.54 -34.77 -18.65
C GLU A 3 47.18 -33.30 -18.48
N ASN A 4 46.54 -32.71 -19.49
CA ASN A 4 45.89 -31.41 -19.35
C ASN A 4 44.70 -31.58 -18.40
N ILE A 5 44.95 -31.38 -17.11
CA ILE A 5 43.91 -31.30 -16.09
C ILE A 5 43.08 -30.06 -16.43
N TYR A 6 41.88 -30.28 -16.95
CA TYR A 6 40.92 -29.22 -17.19
C TYR A 6 40.44 -28.67 -15.84
N GLU A 7 40.89 -27.47 -15.49
CA GLU A 7 40.25 -26.71 -14.41
C GLU A 7 39.04 -25.97 -14.99
N PRO A 8 37.81 -26.28 -14.54
CA PRO A 8 36.64 -25.54 -14.97
C PRO A 8 36.78 -24.07 -14.55
N PRO A 9 36.34 -23.11 -15.38
CA PRO A 9 36.40 -21.71 -15.02
C PRO A 9 35.62 -21.52 -13.72
N LYS A 10 36.31 -21.06 -12.67
CA LYS A 10 35.69 -20.65 -11.42
C LYS A 10 34.71 -19.54 -11.79
N SER A 11 33.42 -19.88 -11.78
CA SER A 11 32.37 -18.90 -12.02
C SER A 11 32.35 -17.95 -10.84
N ASN A 12 33.22 -16.93 -10.90
CA ASN A 12 33.07 -15.73 -10.09
C ASN A 12 31.89 -14.97 -10.67
N VAL A 13 30.68 -15.52 -10.52
CA VAL A 13 29.46 -14.72 -10.55
C VAL A 13 29.58 -13.84 -9.32
N SER A 14 30.31 -12.73 -9.46
CA SER A 14 30.26 -11.66 -8.46
C SER A 14 28.78 -11.37 -8.26
N PRO A 15 28.26 -11.45 -7.02
CA PRO A 15 26.89 -11.03 -6.77
C PRO A 15 26.77 -9.61 -7.29
N ASP A 16 25.90 -9.42 -8.28
CA ASP A 16 25.71 -8.13 -8.94
C ASP A 16 25.50 -7.06 -7.86
N PRO A 17 26.37 -6.02 -7.76
CA PRO A 17 26.24 -4.99 -6.73
C PRO A 17 24.88 -4.26 -6.81
N HIS A 18 24.18 -4.39 -7.94
CA HIS A 18 22.83 -3.88 -8.18
C HIS A 18 21.69 -4.70 -7.54
N THR A 19 21.96 -5.86 -6.95
CA THR A 19 20.92 -6.73 -6.34
C THR A 19 20.76 -6.55 -4.84
N THR A 20 21.61 -5.75 -4.19
CA THR A 20 21.56 -5.55 -2.74
C THR A 20 20.83 -4.25 -2.38
N LEU A 21 19.76 -4.37 -1.60
CA LEU A 21 18.98 -3.21 -1.17
C LEU A 21 19.66 -2.53 0.03
N SER A 22 20.18 -1.32 -0.17
CA SER A 22 20.77 -0.50 0.90
C SER A 22 19.82 -0.35 2.10
N ILE A 23 20.37 -0.30 3.31
CA ILE A 23 19.63 -0.08 4.57
C ILE A 23 18.74 1.17 4.49
N LYS A 24 19.22 2.23 3.84
CA LYS A 24 18.43 3.45 3.61
C LYS A 24 17.19 3.16 2.75
N GLY A 25 17.35 2.38 1.68
CA GLY A 25 16.26 1.96 0.80
C GLY A 25 15.22 1.11 1.54
N ARG A 26 15.68 0.22 2.43
CA ARG A 26 14.79 -0.54 3.32
C ARG A 26 13.97 0.40 4.20
N LEU A 27 14.61 1.31 4.92
CA LEU A 27 13.91 2.27 5.79
C LEU A 27 12.84 3.08 5.05
N VAL A 28 13.16 3.63 3.87
CA VAL A 28 12.22 4.40 3.05
C VAL A 28 10.98 3.58 2.70
N TRP A 29 11.19 2.33 2.29
CA TRP A 29 10.08 1.45 1.93
C TRP A 29 9.28 0.97 3.14
N THR A 30 9.90 0.79 4.33
CA THR A 30 9.15 0.56 5.58
C THR A 30 8.19 1.72 5.82
N VAL A 31 8.69 2.96 5.75
CA VAL A 31 7.88 4.16 5.97
C VAL A 31 6.76 4.26 4.94
N ALA A 32 7.05 3.97 3.67
CA ALA A 32 6.03 3.96 2.60
C ALA A 32 4.94 2.92 2.84
N ILE A 33 5.29 1.74 3.35
CA ILE A 33 4.32 0.69 3.70
C ILE A 33 3.45 1.12 4.89
N ILE A 34 4.05 1.67 5.94
CA ILE A 34 3.31 2.20 7.10
C ILE A 34 2.34 3.30 6.63
N PHE A 35 2.82 4.20 5.79
CA PHE A 35 2.00 5.27 5.21
C PHE A 35 0.82 4.71 4.40
N THR A 36 1.05 3.67 3.59
CA THR A 36 -0.02 2.94 2.87
C THR A 36 -1.08 2.40 3.82
N ALA A 37 -0.66 1.76 4.91
CA ALA A 37 -1.57 1.23 5.93
C ALA A 37 -2.39 2.35 6.60
N MET A 38 -1.74 3.49 6.86
CA MET A 38 -2.41 4.66 7.43
C MET A 38 -3.48 5.22 6.49
N LEU A 39 -3.24 5.28 5.19
CA LEU A 39 -4.25 5.75 4.21
C LEU A 39 -5.52 4.91 4.26
N TYR A 40 -5.39 3.58 4.24
CA TYR A 40 -6.55 2.68 4.34
C TYR A 40 -7.26 2.80 5.69
N ARG A 41 -6.51 2.92 6.79
CA ARG A 41 -7.07 3.11 8.13
C ARG A 41 -7.84 4.43 8.25
N SER A 42 -7.35 5.50 7.62
CA SER A 42 -8.05 6.78 7.58
C SER A 42 -9.41 6.67 6.92
N ILE A 43 -9.51 5.98 5.77
CA ILE A 43 -10.79 5.73 5.10
C ILE A 43 -11.74 4.96 6.03
N ASN A 44 -11.26 3.88 6.64
CA ASN A 44 -12.05 3.06 7.56
C ASN A 44 -12.60 3.86 8.76
N LYS A 45 -11.82 4.81 9.29
CA LYS A 45 -12.22 5.62 10.44
C LYS A 45 -13.15 6.77 10.06
N ILE A 46 -12.89 7.46 8.94
CA ILE A 46 -13.61 8.67 8.54
C ILE A 46 -14.95 8.32 7.88
N ALA A 47 -15.00 7.27 7.05
CA ALA A 47 -16.22 6.87 6.32
C ALA A 47 -17.47 6.70 7.23
N PRO A 48 -17.43 5.96 8.35
CA PRO A 48 -18.60 5.82 9.22
C PRO A 48 -19.00 7.14 9.89
N GLN A 49 -18.04 7.94 10.36
CA GLN A 49 -18.31 9.25 10.97
C GLN A 49 -18.98 10.20 9.99
N PHE A 50 -18.55 10.16 8.73
CA PHE A 50 -19.16 10.94 7.66
C PHE A 50 -20.59 10.49 7.38
N ALA A 51 -20.84 9.17 7.34
CA ALA A 51 -22.18 8.62 7.14
C ALA A 51 -23.16 9.07 8.25
N GLU A 52 -22.75 8.98 9.51
CA GLU A 52 -23.54 9.42 10.67
C GLU A 52 -23.87 10.92 10.59
N THR A 53 -22.87 11.73 10.20
CA THR A 53 -23.05 13.18 10.06
C THR A 53 -24.10 13.50 8.98
N PHE A 54 -24.02 12.90 7.79
CA PHE A 54 -24.96 13.18 6.71
C PHE A 54 -26.35 12.58 6.94
N ALA A 55 -26.44 11.47 7.66
CA ALA A 55 -27.72 10.92 8.11
C ALA A 55 -28.47 11.91 9.02
N SER A 56 -27.75 12.65 9.86
CA SER A 56 -28.36 13.68 10.74
C SER A 56 -28.97 14.86 9.97
N PHE A 57 -28.46 15.15 8.76
CA PHE A 57 -28.97 16.20 7.88
C PHE A 57 -30.11 15.73 6.96
N GLY A 58 -30.49 14.44 7.00
CA GLY A 58 -31.56 13.89 6.15
C GLY A 58 -31.22 13.87 4.64
N THR A 59 -29.98 14.14 4.27
CA THR A 59 -29.53 14.18 2.87
C THR A 59 -29.18 12.81 2.33
N GLU A 60 -29.63 12.54 1.10
CA GLU A 60 -29.24 11.35 0.36
C GLU A 60 -27.76 11.40 -0.03
N LEU A 61 -27.02 10.35 0.33
CA LEU A 61 -25.61 10.20 -0.02
C LEU A 61 -25.46 9.85 -1.51
N SER A 62 -24.47 10.45 -2.17
CA SER A 62 -24.11 10.06 -3.54
C SER A 62 -23.71 8.58 -3.63
N LEU A 63 -23.95 7.94 -4.77
CA LEU A 63 -23.63 6.52 -4.99
C LEU A 63 -22.18 6.16 -4.63
N ILE A 64 -21.24 7.05 -4.95
CA ILE A 64 -19.82 6.85 -4.66
C ILE A 64 -19.57 6.87 -3.14
N THR A 65 -20.20 7.81 -2.42
CA THR A 65 -20.08 7.88 -0.96
C THR A 65 -20.70 6.66 -0.29
N GLN A 66 -21.86 6.21 -0.77
CA GLN A 66 -22.49 4.97 -0.27
C GLN A 66 -21.59 3.75 -0.46
N PHE A 67 -20.86 3.67 -1.58
CA PHE A 67 -19.89 2.59 -1.80
C PHE A 67 -18.81 2.58 -0.71
N PHE A 68 -18.17 3.72 -0.43
CA PHE A 68 -17.15 3.81 0.62
C PHE A 68 -17.71 3.54 2.03
N VAL A 69 -18.93 4.01 2.32
CA VAL A 69 -19.61 3.76 3.60
C VAL A 69 -20.01 2.30 3.75
N LYS A 70 -20.29 1.55 2.68
CA LYS A 70 -20.55 0.10 2.77
C LYS A 70 -19.27 -0.72 2.80
N ALA A 71 -18.24 -0.27 2.06
CA ALA A 71 -16.96 -0.95 1.94
C ALA A 71 -15.96 -0.62 3.06
N TYR A 72 -16.28 0.29 4.00
CA TYR A 72 -15.37 0.70 5.08
C TYR A 72 -14.69 -0.46 5.84
N PRO A 73 -15.33 -1.62 6.13
CA PRO A 73 -14.67 -2.70 6.85
C PRO A 73 -13.59 -3.39 6.02
N VAL A 74 -13.73 -3.37 4.68
CA VAL A 74 -12.73 -3.92 3.75
C VAL A 74 -11.43 -3.13 3.86
N PHE A 75 -11.51 -1.80 4.00
CA PHE A 75 -10.33 -0.95 4.16
C PHE A 75 -9.55 -1.24 5.46
N TYR A 76 -10.19 -1.74 6.51
CA TYR A 76 -9.48 -2.22 7.70
C TYR A 76 -8.60 -3.44 7.36
N TRP A 77 -9.16 -4.43 6.67
CA TRP A 77 -8.42 -5.61 6.24
C TRP A 77 -7.31 -5.28 5.24
N LEU A 78 -7.54 -4.34 4.32
CA LEU A 78 -6.50 -3.84 3.42
C LEU A 78 -5.36 -3.15 4.18
N GLY A 79 -5.70 -2.40 5.24
CA GLY A 79 -4.72 -1.83 6.16
C GLY A 79 -3.86 -2.90 6.82
N ILE A 80 -4.47 -3.95 7.38
CA ILE A 80 -3.72 -5.08 7.98
C ILE A 80 -2.86 -5.79 6.93
N ALA A 81 -3.43 -6.14 5.79
CA ALA A 81 -2.73 -6.83 4.70
C ALA A 81 -1.55 -6.02 4.18
N SER A 82 -1.66 -4.69 4.16
CA SER A 82 -0.58 -3.80 3.74
C SER A 82 0.66 -3.87 4.63
N LEU A 83 0.54 -4.32 5.89
CA LEU A 83 1.68 -4.48 6.81
C LEU A 83 2.44 -5.78 6.60
N PHE A 84 1.90 -6.73 5.83
CA PHE A 84 2.53 -8.03 5.58
C PHE A 84 3.98 -7.97 5.06
N PRO A 85 4.34 -7.03 4.15
CA PRO A 85 5.73 -6.89 3.71
C PRO A 85 6.70 -6.54 4.84
N ILE A 86 6.27 -5.78 5.86
CA ILE A 86 7.10 -5.45 7.03
C ILE A 86 7.33 -6.70 7.88
N SER A 87 6.27 -7.47 8.15
CA SER A 87 6.41 -8.74 8.88
C SER A 87 7.36 -9.70 8.16
N PHE A 88 7.27 -9.76 6.83
CA PHE A 88 8.18 -10.59 6.04
C PHE A 88 9.62 -10.09 6.09
N TRP A 89 9.85 -8.77 6.08
CA TRP A 89 11.18 -8.19 6.25
C TRP A 89 11.84 -8.53 7.58
N LEU A 90 11.07 -8.56 8.67
CA LEU A 90 11.57 -8.95 9.99
C LEU A 90 12.03 -10.43 10.02
N ILE A 91 11.35 -11.31 9.30
CA ILE A 91 11.65 -12.75 9.26
C ILE A 91 12.82 -13.05 8.29
N ASN A 92 12.87 -12.39 7.14
CA ASN A 92 13.79 -12.71 6.04
C ASN A 92 14.77 -11.57 5.74
N LEU A 93 15.36 -10.97 6.78
CA LEU A 93 16.24 -9.81 6.70
C LEU A 93 17.42 -9.96 5.72
N PHE A 94 17.86 -11.18 5.43
CA PHE A 94 19.04 -11.46 4.60
C PHE A 94 18.74 -11.97 3.18
N ASN A 95 17.47 -12.17 2.81
CA ASN A 95 17.13 -12.74 1.51
C ASN A 95 16.68 -11.68 0.48
N GLU A 96 17.66 -11.17 -0.26
CA GLU A 96 17.48 -10.09 -1.26
C GLU A 96 16.48 -10.45 -2.39
N LYS A 97 16.35 -11.73 -2.75
CA LYS A 97 15.42 -12.19 -3.80
C LYS A 97 13.96 -11.84 -3.46
N TYR A 98 13.60 -11.90 -2.18
CA TYR A 98 12.25 -11.56 -1.74
C TYR A 98 12.08 -10.06 -1.50
N ALA A 99 13.15 -9.33 -1.15
CA ALA A 99 13.10 -7.89 -0.92
C ALA A 99 12.62 -7.13 -2.17
N LEU A 100 13.14 -7.44 -3.36
CA LEU A 100 12.72 -6.81 -4.62
C LEU A 100 11.25 -7.10 -4.97
N ARG A 101 10.78 -8.33 -4.73
CA ARG A 101 9.37 -8.70 -4.95
C ARG A 101 8.44 -7.94 -4.01
N LEU A 102 8.81 -7.82 -2.75
CA LEU A 102 8.04 -7.06 -1.75
C LEU A 102 7.98 -5.58 -2.08
N ILE A 103 9.08 -4.99 -2.55
CA ILE A 103 9.07 -3.60 -3.03
C ILE A 103 8.08 -3.43 -4.18
N LYS A 104 8.08 -4.34 -5.15
CA LYS A 104 7.16 -4.27 -6.29
C LYS A 104 5.71 -4.34 -5.83
N ILE A 105 5.38 -5.26 -4.92
CA ILE A 105 4.03 -5.39 -4.33
C ILE A 105 3.67 -4.11 -3.54
N GLY A 106 4.58 -3.62 -2.69
CA GLY A 106 4.40 -2.41 -1.91
C GLY A 106 4.15 -1.18 -2.78
N LYS A 107 4.86 -1.06 -3.92
CA LYS A 107 4.65 0.01 -4.90
C LYS A 107 3.22 -0.01 -5.45
N TYR A 108 2.72 -1.15 -5.90
CA TYR A 108 1.36 -1.26 -6.42
C TYR A 108 0.31 -1.00 -5.33
N ASN A 109 0.54 -1.50 -4.12
CA ASN A 109 -0.36 -1.28 -3.00
C ASN A 109 -0.41 0.21 -2.59
N LEU A 110 0.73 0.89 -2.59
CA LEU A 110 0.79 2.33 -2.36
C LEU A 110 -0.02 3.10 -3.41
N TRP A 111 0.19 2.80 -4.70
CA TRP A 111 -0.59 3.42 -5.78
C TRP A 111 -2.09 3.18 -5.65
N LEU A 112 -2.49 1.95 -5.31
CA LEU A 112 -3.89 1.62 -5.06
C LEU A 112 -4.45 2.40 -3.87
N SER A 113 -3.70 2.49 -2.76
CA SER A 113 -4.13 3.23 -1.57
C SER A 113 -4.30 4.72 -1.85
N LEU A 114 -3.40 5.32 -2.63
CA LEU A 114 -3.48 6.72 -3.05
C LEU A 114 -4.70 6.97 -3.93
N LEU A 115 -4.96 6.09 -4.89
CA LEU A 115 -6.14 6.17 -5.75
C LEU A 115 -7.44 6.05 -4.92
N CYS A 116 -7.53 5.04 -4.05
CA CYS A 116 -8.69 4.86 -3.17
C CYS A 116 -8.89 6.06 -2.24
N PHE A 117 -7.82 6.60 -1.67
CA PHE A 117 -7.89 7.76 -0.79
C PHE A 117 -8.31 9.03 -1.54
N ALA A 118 -7.78 9.26 -2.74
CA ALA A 118 -8.19 10.39 -3.58
C ALA A 118 -9.69 10.30 -3.94
N LEU A 119 -10.16 9.12 -4.36
CA LEU A 119 -11.58 8.88 -4.64
C LEU A 119 -12.45 9.07 -3.40
N PHE A 120 -11.97 8.63 -2.23
CA PHE A 120 -12.66 8.85 -0.96
C PHE A 120 -12.78 10.34 -0.64
N MET A 121 -11.70 11.11 -0.76
CA MET A 121 -11.73 12.56 -0.54
C MET A 121 -12.72 13.25 -1.49
N ILE A 122 -12.70 12.92 -2.78
CA ILE A 122 -13.68 13.45 -3.76
C ILE A 122 -15.11 13.10 -3.32
N SER A 123 -15.33 11.87 -2.83
CA SER A 123 -16.63 11.41 -2.36
C SER A 123 -17.13 12.21 -1.15
N VAL A 124 -16.24 12.52 -0.21
CA VAL A 124 -16.54 13.34 0.98
C VAL A 124 -16.93 14.77 0.59
N TYR A 125 -16.35 15.33 -0.47
CA TYR A 125 -16.69 16.69 -0.93
C TYR A 125 -17.96 16.76 -1.81
N LEU A 126 -18.34 15.67 -2.49
CA LEU A 126 -19.50 15.64 -3.38
C LEU A 126 -20.82 16.10 -2.70
N PRO A 127 -21.18 15.61 -1.50
CA PRO A 127 -22.38 16.04 -0.78
C PRO A 127 -22.38 17.54 -0.41
N VAL A 128 -21.21 18.14 -0.18
CA VAL A 128 -21.09 19.57 0.14
C VAL A 128 -21.53 20.42 -1.06
N PHE A 129 -21.16 20.01 -2.28
CA PHE A 129 -21.61 20.69 -3.50
C PHE A 129 -23.08 20.46 -3.82
N SER A 130 -23.67 19.33 -3.44
CA SER A 130 -25.12 19.14 -3.60
C SER A 130 -25.91 20.02 -2.64
N MET A 131 -25.44 20.20 -1.39
CA MET A 131 -26.08 21.11 -0.44
C MET A 131 -25.98 22.58 -0.87
N SER A 132 -24.88 23.01 -1.49
CA SER A 132 -24.71 24.41 -1.92
C SER A 132 -25.61 24.81 -3.10
N LYS A 133 -26.18 23.84 -3.84
CA LYS A 133 -27.08 24.08 -4.98
C LYS A 133 -28.55 24.17 -4.59
N VAL A 134 -28.88 23.95 -3.32
CA VAL A 134 -30.26 24.02 -2.78
C VAL A 134 -30.60 25.43 -2.25
N ASN A 135 -29.67 26.38 -2.38
CA ASN A 135 -29.94 27.83 -2.22
C ASN A 135 -30.13 28.50 -3.58
#